data_AF-B2T1Y9-F1
#
_entry.id   AF-B2T1Y9-F1
#
_cell.length_a   1.000
_cell.length_b   1.000
_cell.length_c   1.000
_cell.angle_alpha   90.00
_cell.angle_beta   90.00
_cell.angle_gamma   90.00
#
_symmetry.space_group_name_H-M   'P 1'
#
loop_
_entity.id
_entity.type
_entity.pdbx_description
1 polymer ?
#
loop_
_entity_poly.entity_id
_entity_poly.type
_entity_poly.pdbx_seq_one_letter_code
_entity_poly.pdbx_strand_id
1 'polypeptide(L)'
;MRSIEAVIMKAIPQDKCLHVILGMLIFAIGHFVTWQVGIACVVVGGILKELIDHFTGGDVSAWDAVATLTGGLIGLVCFAR
;
A
#
# COMPACT_ATOMS: atom_id res chain seq x y z
N MET A 1 -3.13 27.73 2.40
CA MET A 1 -2.07 26.79 2.82
C MET A 1 -0.78 27.58 2.96
N ARG A 2 -0.01 27.40 4.03
CA ARG A 2 1.27 28.12 4.22
C ARG A 2 2.26 27.67 3.13
N SER A 3 3.12 28.57 2.64
CA SER A 3 4.02 28.31 1.50
C SER A 3 4.85 27.03 1.64
N ILE A 4 5.28 26.69 2.85
CA ILE A 4 6.08 25.49 3.14
C ILE A 4 5.26 24.19 2.97
N GLU A 5 4.02 24.18 3.42
CA GLU A 5 3.13 23.02 3.36
C GLU A 5 2.87 22.62 1.90
N ALA A 6 2.62 23.60 1.03
CA ALA A 6 2.42 23.35 -0.39
C ALA A 6 3.67 22.76 -1.08
N VAL A 7 4.87 23.18 -0.67
CA VAL A 7 6.13 22.63 -1.17
C VAL A 7 6.31 21.19 -0.72
N ILE A 8 6.03 20.89 0.55
CA ILE A 8 6.11 19.53 1.10
C ILE A 8 5.12 18.60 0.39
N MET A 9 3.86 19.03 0.24
CA MET A 9 2.82 18.23 -0.42
C MET A 9 3.12 17.95 -1.89
N LYS A 10 3.86 18.84 -2.57
CA LYS A 10 4.32 18.63 -3.94
C LYS A 10 5.55 17.71 -4.03
N ALA A 11 6.40 17.71 -3.01
CA ALA A 11 7.61 16.90 -2.99
C ALA A 11 7.35 15.44 -2.59
N ILE A 12 6.34 15.19 -1.75
CA ILE A 12 6.02 13.84 -1.28
C ILE A 12 5.00 13.17 -2.24
N PRO A 13 5.29 11.98 -2.76
CA PRO A 13 4.37 11.24 -3.61
C PRO A 13 3.21 10.66 -2.77
N GLN A 14 2.20 11.49 -2.51
CA GLN A 14 1.05 11.16 -1.64
C GLN A 14 0.34 9.86 -2.04
N ASP A 15 0.20 9.63 -3.33
CA ASP A 15 -0.38 8.43 -3.90
C ASP A 15 0.37 7.16 -3.44
N LYS A 16 1.70 7.15 -3.58
CA LYS A 16 2.52 6.02 -3.13
C LYS A 16 2.50 5.87 -1.60
N CYS A 17 2.41 6.97 -0.86
CA CYS A 17 2.22 6.92 0.60
C CYS A 17 0.91 6.23 0.98
N LEU A 18 -0.19 6.51 0.29
CA LEU A 18 -1.48 5.84 0.51
C LEU A 18 -1.40 4.34 0.21
N HIS A 19 -0.69 3.95 -0.85
CA HIS A 19 -0.43 2.53 -1.14
C HIS A 19 0.33 1.81 -0.01
N VAL A 20 1.36 2.44 0.55
CA VAL A 20 2.07 1.89 1.73
C VAL A 20 1.13 1.73 2.92
N ILE A 21 0.35 2.78 3.25
CA ILE A 21 -0.58 2.75 4.38
C ILE A 21 -1.62 1.63 4.17
N LEU A 22 -2.19 1.54 2.97
CA LEU A 22 -3.18 0.52 2.63
C LEU A 22 -2.60 -0.89 2.74
N GLY A 23 -1.39 -1.12 2.25
CA GLY A 23 -0.69 -2.40 2.39
C GLY A 23 -0.52 -2.83 3.85
N MET A 24 -0.16 -1.88 4.73
CA MET A 24 -0.06 -2.13 6.17
C MET A 24 -1.43 -2.47 6.78
N LEU A 25 -2.48 -1.75 6.41
CA LEU A 25 -3.84 -2.01 6.89
C LEU A 25 -4.36 -3.38 6.42
N ILE A 26 -4.10 -3.76 5.18
CA ILE A 26 -4.47 -5.08 4.64
C ILE A 26 -3.79 -6.19 5.46
N PHE A 27 -2.48 -6.06 5.73
CA PHE A 27 -1.80 -7.01 6.61
C PHE A 27 -2.40 -7.00 8.02
N ALA A 28 -2.61 -5.82 8.61
CA ALA A 28 -3.17 -5.65 9.95
C ALA A 28 -4.57 -6.25 10.09
N ILE A 29 -5.34 -6.40 9.01
CA ILE A 29 -6.61 -7.11 9.05
C ILE A 29 -6.40 -8.62 8.83
N GLY A 30 -5.62 -9.00 7.81
CA GLY A 30 -5.44 -10.41 7.45
C GLY A 30 -4.66 -11.23 8.49
N HIS A 31 -3.75 -10.61 9.25
CA HIS A 31 -2.94 -11.33 10.23
C HIS A 31 -3.73 -11.90 11.41
N PHE A 32 -4.96 -11.44 11.66
CA PHE A 32 -5.85 -12.00 12.70
C PHE A 32 -6.22 -13.47 12.43
N VAL A 33 -6.12 -13.93 11.17
CA VAL A 33 -6.25 -15.35 10.84
C VAL A 33 -4.91 -16.05 11.05
N THR A 34 -3.90 -15.66 10.27
CA THR A 34 -2.48 -16.01 10.41
C THR A 34 -1.62 -14.96 9.71
N TRP A 35 -0.36 -14.77 10.10
CA TRP A 35 0.52 -13.81 9.43
C TRP A 35 0.74 -14.12 7.95
N GLN A 36 0.74 -15.42 7.57
CA GLN A 36 0.83 -15.86 6.17
C GLN A 36 -0.39 -15.41 5.36
N VAL A 37 -1.60 -15.53 5.93
CA VAL A 37 -2.83 -15.01 5.32
C VAL A 37 -2.73 -13.49 5.16
N GLY A 38 -2.21 -12.78 6.17
CA GLY A 38 -1.93 -11.34 6.07
C GLY A 38 -1.09 -10.98 4.86
N ILE A 39 0.06 -11.64 4.66
CA ILE A 39 0.93 -11.42 3.49
C ILE A 39 0.24 -11.79 2.18
N ALA A 40 -0.46 -12.91 2.13
CA ALA A 40 -1.20 -13.32 0.94
C ALA A 40 -2.25 -12.27 0.55
N CYS A 41 -2.98 -11.70 1.52
CA CYS A 41 -3.94 -10.62 1.29
C CYS A 41 -3.27 -9.37 0.73
N VAL A 42 -2.08 -8.98 1.19
CA VAL A 42 -1.34 -7.83 0.65
C VAL A 42 -0.93 -8.07 -0.79
N VAL A 43 -0.39 -9.24 -1.11
CA VAL A 43 0.02 -9.60 -2.48
C VAL A 43 -1.18 -9.57 -3.42
N VAL A 44 -2.27 -10.24 -3.04
CA VAL A 44 -3.49 -10.29 -3.84
C VAL A 44 -4.11 -8.89 -3.96
N GLY A 45 -4.16 -8.12 -2.88
CA GLY A 45 -4.71 -6.75 -2.88
C GLY A 45 -3.93 -5.80 -3.79
N GLY A 46 -2.60 -5.86 -3.75
CA GLY A 46 -1.74 -5.07 -4.64
C GLY A 46 -1.96 -5.40 -6.11
N ILE A 47 -2.06 -6.69 -6.47
CA ILE A 47 -2.34 -7.12 -7.86
C ILE A 47 -3.76 -6.74 -8.28
N LEU A 48 -4.76 -6.97 -7.41
CA LEU A 48 -6.16 -6.69 -7.72
C LEU A 48 -6.41 -5.20 -7.97
N LYS A 49 -5.77 -4.29 -7.20
CA LYS A 49 -5.88 -2.85 -7.47
C LYS A 49 -5.40 -2.53 -8.88
N GLU A 50 -4.21 -3.01 -9.27
CA GLU A 50 -3.65 -2.74 -10.61
C GLU A 50 -4.50 -3.34 -11.73
N LEU A 51 -5.11 -4.52 -11.50
CA LEU A 51 -6.09 -5.09 -12.43
C LEU A 51 -7.35 -4.22 -12.54
N ILE A 52 -7.88 -3.73 -11.42
CA ILE A 52 -9.04 -2.83 -11.42
C ILE A 52 -8.73 -1.56 -12.19
N ASP A 53 -7.55 -0.97 -12.00
CA ASP A 53 -7.13 0.23 -12.73
C ASP A 53 -7.02 -0.05 -14.22
N HIS A 54 -6.46 -1.20 -14.61
CA HIS A 54 -6.40 -1.61 -16.02
C HIS A 54 -7.79 -1.67 -16.68
N PHE A 55 -8.81 -2.16 -15.97
CA PHE A 55 -10.17 -2.29 -16.52
C PHE A 55 -11.03 -1.02 -16.39
N THR A 56 -10.72 -0.14 -15.44
CA THR A 56 -11.48 1.10 -15.20
C THR A 56 -10.83 2.34 -15.84
N GLY A 57 -9.70 2.18 -16.51
CA GLY A 57 -8.94 3.28 -17.11
C GLY A 57 -8.12 4.08 -16.10
N GLY A 58 -7.82 3.50 -14.94
CA GLY A 58 -6.89 4.04 -13.94
C GLY A 58 -5.43 3.94 -14.36
N ASP A 59 -4.54 4.53 -13.55
CA ASP A 59 -3.10 4.49 -13.78
C ASP A 59 -2.51 3.16 -13.29
N VAL A 60 -2.11 2.31 -14.24
CA VAL A 60 -1.43 1.06 -13.92
C VAL A 60 0.04 1.35 -13.64
N SER A 61 0.45 1.14 -12.40
CA SER A 61 1.79 1.47 -11.89
C SER A 61 2.39 0.32 -11.09
N ALA A 62 3.48 -0.26 -11.58
CA ALA A 62 4.24 -1.25 -10.82
C ALA A 62 4.72 -0.70 -9.45
N TRP A 63 4.89 0.62 -9.35
CA TRP A 63 5.29 1.28 -8.11
C TRP A 63 4.19 1.27 -7.04
N ASP A 64 2.92 1.19 -7.42
CA ASP A 64 1.79 1.06 -6.47
C ASP A 64 1.72 -0.33 -5.87
N ALA A 65 1.94 -1.36 -6.69
CA ALA A 65 2.08 -2.72 -6.21
C ALA A 65 3.27 -2.83 -5.24
N VAL A 66 4.44 -2.30 -5.60
CA VAL A 66 5.63 -2.30 -4.73
C VAL A 66 5.38 -1.52 -3.43
N ALA A 67 4.74 -0.35 -3.49
CA ALA A 67 4.40 0.44 -2.31
C ALA A 67 3.45 -0.33 -1.38
N THR A 68 2.42 -0.98 -1.94
CA THR A 68 1.47 -1.82 -1.20
C THR A 68 2.18 -3.01 -0.52
N LEU A 69 3.05 -3.71 -1.25
CA LEU A 69 3.85 -4.81 -0.70
C LEU A 69 4.77 -4.35 0.42
N THR A 70 5.41 -3.19 0.26
CA THR A 70 6.28 -2.59 1.27
C THR A 70 5.51 -2.29 2.56
N GLY A 71 4.29 -1.75 2.46
CA GLY A 71 3.39 -1.55 3.58
C GLY A 71 3.08 -2.83 4.35
N GLY A 72 2.78 -3.91 3.63
CA GLY A 72 2.55 -5.23 4.23
C GLY A 72 3.78 -5.81 4.92
N LEU A 73 4.96 -5.65 4.32
CA LEU A 73 6.23 -6.07 4.93
C LEU A 73 6.53 -5.30 6.22
N ILE A 74 6.28 -3.99 6.24
CA ILE A 74 6.41 -3.20 7.47
C ILE A 74 5.44 -3.73 8.53
N GLY A 75 4.18 -4.02 8.15
CA GLY A 75 3.21 -4.64 9.04
C GLY A 75 3.70 -5.96 9.63
N LEU A 76 4.29 -6.83 8.81
CA LEU A 76 4.88 -8.09 9.26
C LEU A 76 6.03 -7.88 10.23
N VAL A 77 6.95 -6.94 9.93
CA VAL A 77 8.05 -6.61 10.82
C VAL A 77 7.55 -6.08 12.17
N CYS A 78 6.48 -5.27 12.17
CA CYS A 78 5.87 -4.78 13.41
C CYS A 78 5.21 -5.90 14.21
N PHE A 79 4.57 -6.87 13.54
CA PHE A 79 3.96 -8.03 14.19
C PHE A 79 4.97 -9.02 14.76
N ALA A 80 6.12 -9.20 14.09
CA ALA A 80 7.13 -10.20 14.45
C ALA A 80 8.10 -9.75 15.56
N ARG A 81 7.90 -8.57 16.15
CA ARG A 81 8.66 -8.07 17.30
C ARG A 81 7.93 -8.30 18.60
#